data_AF-A0A512RDN1-F1
#
_entry.id   AF-A0A512RDN1-F1
#
_cell.length_a   1.000
_cell.length_b   1.000
_cell.length_c   1.000
_cell.angle_alpha   90.00
_cell.angle_beta   90.00
_cell.angle_gamma   90.00
#
_symmetry.space_group_name_H-M   'P 1'
#
loop_
_entity.id
_entity.type
_entity.pdbx_description
1 polymer ?
#
loop_
_entity_poly.entity_id
_entity_poly.type
_entity_poly.pdbx_seq_one_letter_code
_entity_poly.pdbx_strand_id
1 'polypeptide(L)'
;MYELSSPDGIRFGYYNVQSSEGGEVVINNIHPFMQLSYAVSGSKSYTIDEGRKEFATFQQQQYNYLFFREDQIRLSWEPNKHLEIFELGLSPELFAKWLPQDHPFYPLFAESVEKNVSSPMSKQNLPLAPKFSNILYDILHCPLENRYKQLYIKAKAVELLSYQLEQYEQYAGEKMNNPARQLRKEEVERMYHARDIIVNNLNSPCSLIDLASQVGTNENYLKSHFKAVFGNTVFGYLSEIKMSQAKEMLLEGKSVSEVSILTGYKHIPHFSRAFKKHFGFSPNVLTRNKGRGD
;
A
#
# COMPACT_ATOMS: atom_id res chain seq x y z
N MET A 1 13.16 11.98 -3.18
CA MET A 1 11.93 12.19 -3.97
C MET A 1 12.13 11.55 -5.32
N TYR A 2 11.15 10.78 -5.79
CA TYR A 2 11.14 10.17 -7.12
C TYR A 2 9.78 10.42 -7.76
N GLU A 3 9.76 11.02 -8.95
CA GLU A 3 8.53 11.31 -9.67
C GLU A 3 8.62 10.76 -11.08
N LEU A 4 7.49 10.26 -11.58
CA LEU A 4 7.36 9.72 -12.92
C LEU A 4 6.00 10.05 -13.49
N SER A 5 5.98 10.49 -14.75
CA SER A 5 4.76 10.67 -15.52
C SER A 5 4.80 9.84 -16.79
N SER A 6 3.66 9.25 -17.14
CA SER A 6 3.46 8.58 -18.43
C SER A 6 2.62 9.47 -19.35
N PRO A 7 2.82 9.39 -20.68
CA PRO A 7 1.96 10.08 -21.64
C PRO A 7 0.46 9.73 -21.50
N ASP A 8 0.16 8.53 -21.03
CA ASP A 8 -1.19 8.00 -20.88
C ASP A 8 -1.95 8.58 -19.66
N GLY A 9 -1.35 9.50 -18.90
CA GLY A 9 -2.01 10.14 -17.75
C GLY A 9 -1.74 9.51 -16.39
N ILE A 10 -0.86 8.50 -16.30
CA ILE A 10 -0.37 7.98 -15.01
C ILE A 10 0.70 8.91 -14.46
N ARG A 11 0.57 9.30 -13.19
CA ARG A 11 1.58 10.04 -12.42
C ARG A 11 1.91 9.24 -11.17
N PHE A 12 3.18 9.08 -10.88
CA PHE A 12 3.65 8.38 -9.70
C PHE A 12 4.62 9.27 -8.95
N GLY A 13 4.39 9.46 -7.66
CA GLY A 13 5.26 10.17 -6.74
C GLY A 13 5.65 9.26 -5.58
N TYR A 14 6.92 9.28 -5.23
CA TYR A 14 7.46 8.68 -4.01
C TYR A 14 8.23 9.73 -3.23
N TYR A 15 7.82 9.93 -1.98
CA TYR A 15 8.41 10.92 -1.10
C TYR A 15 8.82 10.23 0.20
N ASN A 16 10.10 10.33 0.51
CA ASN A 16 10.70 9.85 1.74
C ASN A 16 11.37 11.06 2.38
N VAL A 17 10.73 11.56 3.44
CA VAL A 17 11.05 12.83 4.08
C VAL A 17 11.38 12.57 5.54
N GLN A 18 12.56 13.00 5.94
CA GLN A 18 12.97 13.08 7.33
C GLN A 18 13.28 14.54 7.63
N SER A 19 12.37 15.21 8.35
CA SER A 19 12.46 16.63 8.64
C SER A 19 12.25 16.89 10.13
N SER A 20 13.07 17.77 10.69
CA SER A 20 12.89 18.29 12.06
C SER A 20 11.67 19.20 12.17
N GLU A 21 11.24 19.78 11.05
CA GLU A 21 10.08 20.67 10.96
C GLU A 21 8.94 20.00 10.18
N GLY A 22 7.70 20.37 10.53
CA GLY A 22 6.54 20.03 9.74
C GLY A 22 6.64 20.77 8.41
N GLY A 23 6.10 20.18 7.36
CA GLY A 23 6.13 20.80 6.04
C GLY A 23 4.77 20.81 5.40
N GLU A 24 4.64 21.69 4.42
CA GLU A 24 3.48 21.77 3.55
C GLU A 24 3.96 21.88 2.10
N VAL A 25 3.26 21.17 1.22
CA VAL A 25 3.38 21.36 -0.23
C VAL A 25 2.02 21.81 -0.75
N VAL A 26 2.03 22.93 -1.47
CA VAL A 26 0.85 23.45 -2.15
C VAL A 26 0.89 23.01 -3.61
N ILE A 27 -0.16 22.32 -4.04
CA ILE A 27 -0.32 21.79 -5.39
C ILE A 27 -1.48 22.55 -6.04
N ASN A 28 -1.16 23.36 -7.06
CA ASN A 28 -2.18 24.01 -7.86
C ASN A 28 -2.67 23.04 -8.92
N ASN A 29 -3.78 22.36 -8.64
CA ASN A 29 -4.34 21.36 -9.54
C ASN A 29 -5.24 22.02 -10.59
N ILE A 30 -4.85 21.90 -11.85
CA ILE A 30 -5.55 22.52 -12.99
C ILE A 30 -6.52 21.58 -13.73
N HIS A 31 -6.46 20.27 -13.46
CA HIS A 31 -7.32 19.26 -14.09
C HIS A 31 -7.78 18.22 -13.06
N PRO A 32 -9.02 17.71 -13.12
CA PRO A 32 -9.47 16.69 -12.18
C PRO A 32 -8.65 15.41 -12.32
N PHE A 33 -8.44 14.70 -11.23
CA PHE A 33 -7.72 13.43 -11.24
C PHE A 33 -8.10 12.54 -10.06
N MET A 34 -7.89 11.24 -10.25
CA MET A 34 -7.93 10.23 -9.20
C MET A 34 -6.55 10.05 -8.60
N GLN A 35 -6.42 10.25 -7.29
CA GLN A 35 -5.21 9.96 -6.54
C GLN A 35 -5.40 8.75 -5.64
N LEU A 36 -4.58 7.73 -5.83
CA LEU A 36 -4.37 6.69 -4.84
C LEU A 36 -3.26 7.15 -3.93
N SER A 37 -3.62 7.49 -2.70
CA SER A 37 -2.73 8.12 -1.74
C SER A 37 -2.37 7.17 -0.63
N TYR A 38 -1.07 6.95 -0.42
CA TYR A 38 -0.54 5.96 0.53
C TYR A 38 0.33 6.65 1.58
N ALA A 39 0.14 6.30 2.85
CA ALA A 39 1.05 6.62 3.95
C ALA A 39 1.67 5.30 4.45
N VAL A 40 2.93 5.05 4.11
CA VAL A 40 3.67 3.86 4.56
C VAL A 40 4.19 4.09 5.96
N SER A 41 4.89 5.20 6.17
CA SER A 41 5.35 5.67 7.48
C SER A 41 4.93 7.11 7.70
N GLY A 42 4.70 7.48 8.96
CA GLY A 42 4.27 8.82 9.35
C GLY A 42 2.79 9.10 9.06
N SER A 43 2.40 10.36 9.28
CA SER A 43 1.05 10.87 9.05
C SER A 43 1.09 12.02 8.05
N LYS A 44 0.04 12.13 7.25
CA LYS A 44 -0.16 13.25 6.33
C LYS A 44 -1.62 13.68 6.29
N SER A 45 -1.88 14.91 5.91
CA SER A 45 -3.24 15.41 5.69
C SER A 45 -3.31 16.24 4.42
N TYR A 46 -4.48 16.19 3.79
CA TYR A 46 -4.86 17.02 2.66
C TYR A 46 -5.88 18.05 3.13
N THR A 47 -5.65 19.31 2.79
CA THR A 47 -6.67 20.35 2.82
C THR A 47 -6.93 20.87 1.40
N ILE A 48 -8.16 21.28 1.15
CA ILE A 48 -8.64 21.80 -0.14
C ILE A 48 -9.35 23.13 0.07
N ASP A 49 -9.91 23.72 -0.98
CA ASP A 49 -10.60 25.01 -0.95
C ASP A 49 -9.73 26.13 -0.34
N GLU A 50 -8.47 26.22 -0.81
CA GLU A 50 -7.44 27.16 -0.32
C GLU A 50 -7.01 26.91 1.14
N GLY A 51 -7.14 25.66 1.61
CA GLY A 51 -6.78 25.26 2.96
C GLY A 51 -7.89 25.44 4.00
N ARG A 52 -9.11 25.80 3.57
CA ARG A 52 -10.26 26.01 4.48
C ARG A 52 -10.96 24.73 4.89
N LYS A 53 -10.77 23.64 4.15
CA LYS A 53 -11.46 22.38 4.36
C LYS A 53 -10.47 21.23 4.51
N GLU A 54 -10.48 20.57 5.66
CA GLU A 54 -9.82 19.27 5.81
C GLU A 54 -10.51 18.25 4.91
N PHE A 55 -9.72 17.59 4.07
CA PHE A 55 -10.22 16.70 3.05
C PHE A 55 -9.98 15.23 3.38
N ALA A 56 -8.75 14.89 3.76
CA ALA A 56 -8.40 13.53 4.16
C ALA A 56 -7.14 13.54 5.02
N THR A 57 -7.15 12.77 6.12
CA THR A 57 -5.99 12.58 6.99
C THR A 57 -5.63 11.11 7.04
N PHE A 58 -4.35 10.81 6.85
CA PHE A 58 -3.80 9.45 6.77
C PHE A 58 -2.86 9.21 7.94
N GLN A 59 -3.06 8.08 8.60
CA GLN A 59 -2.10 7.53 9.55
C GLN A 59 -1.18 6.55 8.82
N GLN A 60 -0.09 6.16 9.49
CA GLN A 60 0.83 5.17 8.94
C GLN A 60 0.13 3.87 8.54
N GLN A 61 0.65 3.23 7.49
CA GLN A 61 0.14 1.98 6.93
C GLN A 61 -1.33 2.07 6.47
N GLN A 62 -1.72 3.21 5.92
CA GLN A 62 -3.05 3.44 5.36
C GLN A 62 -2.98 3.95 3.93
N TYR A 63 -4.05 3.70 3.18
CA TYR A 63 -4.25 4.32 1.87
C TYR A 63 -5.74 4.57 1.59
N ASN A 64 -6.02 5.40 0.60
CA ASN A 64 -7.38 5.71 0.14
C ASN A 64 -7.32 6.24 -1.29
N TYR A 65 -8.46 6.22 -1.96
CA TYR A 65 -8.64 6.86 -3.25
C TYR A 65 -9.29 8.21 -3.02
N LEU A 66 -8.73 9.24 -3.62
CA LEU A 66 -9.18 10.61 -3.53
C LEU A 66 -9.48 11.10 -4.94
N PHE A 67 -10.71 11.53 -5.19
CA PHE A 67 -11.01 12.32 -6.37
C PHE A 67 -10.76 13.79 -6.02
N PHE A 68 -9.92 14.45 -6.81
CA PHE A 68 -9.69 15.88 -6.71
C PHE A 68 -10.23 16.58 -7.96
N ARG A 69 -11.07 17.60 -7.77
CA ARG A 69 -11.41 18.59 -8.80
C ARG A 69 -10.27 19.59 -8.98
N GLU A 70 -10.43 20.54 -9.90
CA GLU A 70 -9.53 21.68 -10.02
C GLU A 70 -9.57 22.53 -8.75
N ASP A 71 -8.44 22.60 -8.05
CA ASP A 71 -8.34 23.26 -6.75
C ASP A 71 -6.89 23.49 -6.34
N GLN A 72 -6.68 24.31 -5.32
CA GLN A 72 -5.44 24.34 -4.57
C GLN A 72 -5.48 23.28 -3.47
N ILE A 73 -4.68 22.23 -3.64
CA ILE A 73 -4.54 21.13 -2.69
C ILE A 73 -3.31 21.40 -1.82
N ARG A 74 -3.44 21.33 -0.51
CA ARG A 74 -2.29 21.40 0.40
C ARG A 74 -2.08 20.05 1.04
N LEU A 75 -0.88 19.53 0.91
CA LEU A 75 -0.42 18.31 1.59
C LEU A 75 0.48 18.74 2.75
N SER A 76 0.14 18.35 3.97
CA SER A 76 0.94 18.66 5.16
C SER A 76 1.30 17.41 5.96
N TRP A 77 2.39 17.50 6.72
CA TRP A 77 2.88 16.42 7.59
C TRP A 77 3.49 16.95 8.88
N GLU A 78 3.59 16.07 9.88
CA GLU A 78 4.07 16.42 11.22
C GLU A 78 5.60 16.56 11.29
N PRO A 79 6.11 17.48 12.15
CA PRO A 79 7.54 17.59 12.45
C PRO A 79 8.11 16.34 13.13
N ASN A 80 9.42 16.11 12.99
CA ASN A 80 10.19 15.10 13.72
C ASN A 80 9.71 13.65 13.53
N LYS A 81 8.93 13.39 12.50
CA LYS A 81 8.50 12.03 12.11
C LYS A 81 9.04 11.71 10.73
N HIS A 82 9.46 10.47 10.56
CA HIS A 82 9.81 9.94 9.25
C HIS A 82 8.54 9.72 8.44
N LEU A 83 8.40 10.45 7.34
CA LEU A 83 7.29 10.33 6.41
C LEU A 83 7.74 9.55 5.18
N GLU A 84 7.04 8.47 4.88
CA GLU A 84 7.21 7.73 3.63
C GLU A 84 5.85 7.53 2.97
N ILE A 85 5.69 8.14 1.80
CA ILE A 85 4.41 8.18 1.09
C ILE A 85 4.59 7.84 -0.39
N PHE A 86 3.55 7.23 -0.95
CA PHE A 86 3.40 7.04 -2.38
C PHE A 86 2.13 7.76 -2.84
N GLU A 87 2.17 8.31 -4.05
CA GLU A 87 1.03 8.92 -4.73
C GLU A 87 0.95 8.34 -6.13
N LEU A 88 -0.20 7.76 -6.49
CA LEU A 88 -0.48 7.30 -7.84
C LEU A 88 -1.68 8.08 -8.37
N GLY A 89 -1.41 9.07 -9.22
CA GLY A 89 -2.39 9.86 -9.93
C GLY A 89 -2.79 9.22 -11.27
N LEU A 90 -4.07 9.25 -11.59
CA LEU A 90 -4.66 8.78 -12.84
C LEU A 90 -5.68 9.81 -13.33
N SER A 91 -5.75 10.05 -14.64
CA SER A 91 -6.86 10.85 -15.16
C SER A 91 -8.19 10.12 -14.95
N PRO A 92 -9.33 10.84 -14.81
CA PRO A 92 -10.63 10.22 -14.64
C PRO A 92 -10.97 9.28 -15.79
N GLU A 93 -10.59 9.62 -17.03
CA GLU A 93 -10.84 8.79 -18.22
C GLU A 93 -10.03 7.50 -18.20
N LEU A 94 -8.79 7.54 -17.71
CA LEU A 94 -7.96 6.34 -17.59
C LEU A 94 -8.49 5.44 -16.47
N PHE A 95 -8.83 6.02 -15.32
CA PHE A 95 -9.38 5.27 -14.20
C PHE A 95 -10.70 4.60 -14.57
N ALA A 96 -11.60 5.31 -15.26
CA ALA A 96 -12.88 4.77 -15.75
C ALA A 96 -12.70 3.58 -16.70
N LYS A 97 -11.62 3.52 -17.50
CA LYS A 97 -11.32 2.38 -18.38
C LYS A 97 -10.87 1.14 -17.62
N TRP A 98 -10.32 1.31 -16.42
CA TRP A 98 -9.80 0.21 -15.60
C TRP A 98 -10.79 -0.25 -14.53
N LEU A 99 -11.72 0.60 -14.14
CA LEU A 99 -12.72 0.31 -13.14
C LEU A 99 -13.88 -0.54 -13.72
N PRO A 100 -14.15 -1.74 -13.20
CA PRO A 100 -15.32 -2.51 -13.60
C PRO A 100 -16.62 -1.76 -13.27
N GLN A 101 -17.58 -1.75 -14.21
CA GLN A 101 -18.82 -0.98 -14.05
C GLN A 101 -19.75 -1.54 -12.97
N ASP A 102 -19.66 -2.84 -12.70
CA ASP A 102 -20.42 -3.56 -11.68
C ASP A 102 -19.79 -3.46 -10.27
N HIS A 103 -18.58 -2.89 -10.16
CA HIS A 103 -17.88 -2.73 -8.90
C HIS A 103 -18.56 -1.66 -8.01
N PRO A 104 -18.70 -1.86 -6.68
CA PRO A 104 -19.38 -0.94 -5.77
C PRO A 104 -18.76 0.47 -5.69
N PHE A 105 -17.50 0.62 -6.07
CA PHE A 105 -16.80 1.90 -6.18
C PHE A 105 -17.33 2.76 -7.36
N TYR A 106 -17.79 2.13 -8.44
CA TYR A 106 -18.17 2.81 -9.68
C TYR A 106 -19.20 3.94 -9.50
N PRO A 107 -20.34 3.74 -8.82
CA PRO A 107 -21.33 4.81 -8.66
C PRO A 107 -20.78 6.03 -7.90
N LEU A 108 -19.98 5.82 -6.84
CA LEU A 108 -19.37 6.91 -6.07
C LEU A 108 -18.37 7.71 -6.90
N PHE A 109 -17.56 7.00 -7.69
CA PHE A 109 -16.61 7.62 -8.62
C PHE A 109 -17.34 8.41 -9.71
N ALA A 110 -18.31 7.79 -10.39
CA ALA A 110 -19.07 8.42 -11.46
C ALA A 110 -19.79 9.68 -10.97
N GLU A 111 -20.43 9.63 -9.80
CA GLU A 111 -21.10 10.79 -9.20
C GLU A 111 -20.11 11.93 -8.90
N SER A 112 -18.93 11.61 -8.36
CA SER A 112 -17.91 12.63 -8.03
C SER A 112 -17.34 13.30 -9.28
N VAL A 113 -17.13 12.52 -10.35
CA VAL A 113 -16.70 13.03 -11.66
C VAL A 113 -17.80 13.88 -12.30
N GLU A 114 -19.05 13.41 -12.34
CA GLU A 114 -20.18 14.11 -12.95
C GLU A 114 -20.47 15.45 -12.26
N LYS A 115 -20.44 15.46 -10.91
CA LYS A 115 -20.69 16.67 -10.13
C LYS A 115 -19.45 17.55 -9.97
N ASN A 116 -18.28 17.08 -10.41
CA ASN A 116 -16.98 17.69 -10.21
C ASN A 116 -16.71 18.10 -8.74
N VAL A 117 -16.95 17.18 -7.81
CA VAL A 117 -16.79 17.42 -6.36
C VAL A 117 -15.67 16.55 -5.81
N SER A 118 -14.65 17.17 -5.21
CA SER A 118 -13.61 16.43 -4.51
C SER A 118 -14.20 15.55 -3.41
N SER A 119 -13.84 14.27 -3.41
CA SER A 119 -14.41 13.29 -2.49
C SER A 119 -13.39 12.19 -2.17
N PRO A 120 -13.26 11.76 -0.90
CA PRO A 120 -12.64 10.48 -0.58
C PRO A 120 -13.58 9.35 -1.00
N MET A 121 -13.09 8.38 -1.76
CA MET A 121 -13.93 7.30 -2.30
C MET A 121 -14.23 6.21 -1.27
N SER A 122 -13.55 6.23 -0.12
CA SER A 122 -13.92 5.47 1.07
C SER A 122 -14.06 6.41 2.25
N LYS A 123 -15.10 6.20 3.07
CA LYS A 123 -15.32 6.93 4.32
C LYS A 123 -14.19 6.75 5.33
N GLN A 124 -13.48 5.63 5.27
CA GLN A 124 -12.34 5.30 6.14
C GLN A 124 -11.15 4.93 5.26
N ASN A 125 -9.94 5.29 5.69
CA ASN A 125 -8.75 4.82 5.01
C ASN A 125 -8.60 3.30 5.21
N LEU A 126 -8.20 2.64 4.14
CA LEU A 126 -8.00 1.21 4.08
C LEU A 126 -6.58 0.86 4.55
N PRO A 127 -6.36 -0.32 5.17
CA PRO A 127 -5.03 -0.74 5.56
C PRO A 127 -4.17 -1.08 4.36
N LEU A 128 -2.91 -0.68 4.42
CA LEU A 128 -1.89 -1.07 3.45
C LEU A 128 -1.53 -2.55 3.63
N ALA A 129 -1.93 -3.40 2.69
CA ALA A 129 -1.52 -4.80 2.68
C ALA A 129 -0.07 -4.96 2.18
N PRO A 130 0.71 -5.96 2.62
CA PRO A 130 2.14 -6.09 2.28
C PRO A 130 2.35 -6.32 0.78
N LYS A 131 1.40 -6.98 0.12
CA LYS A 131 1.38 -7.13 -1.33
C LYS A 131 1.39 -5.79 -2.08
N PHE A 132 0.75 -4.74 -1.55
CA PHE A 132 0.78 -3.41 -2.15
C PHE A 132 2.17 -2.81 -2.07
N SER A 133 2.80 -2.89 -0.89
CA SER A 133 4.17 -2.41 -0.69
C SER A 133 5.16 -3.09 -1.64
N ASN A 134 4.99 -4.38 -1.92
CA ASN A 134 5.78 -5.09 -2.93
C ASN A 134 5.63 -4.50 -4.34
N ILE A 135 4.40 -4.20 -4.76
CA ILE A 135 4.13 -3.62 -6.09
C ILE A 135 4.65 -2.18 -6.17
N LEU A 136 4.48 -1.39 -5.11
CA LEU A 136 5.00 -0.02 -5.03
C LEU A 136 6.54 -0.01 -5.10
N TYR A 137 7.19 -0.92 -4.39
CA TYR A 137 8.64 -1.12 -4.45
C TYR A 137 9.09 -1.56 -5.84
N ASP A 138 8.36 -2.49 -6.48
CA ASP A 138 8.62 -2.92 -7.86
C ASP A 138 8.56 -1.76 -8.87
N ILE A 139 7.64 -0.80 -8.67
CA ILE A 139 7.53 0.41 -9.48
C ILE A 139 8.76 1.31 -9.26
N LEU A 140 9.15 1.52 -7.99
CA LEU A 140 10.27 2.38 -7.61
C LEU A 140 11.61 1.87 -8.16
N HIS A 141 11.83 0.55 -8.09
CA HIS A 141 13.06 -0.11 -8.52
C HIS A 141 12.97 -0.75 -9.91
N CYS A 142 12.10 -0.23 -10.78
CA CYS A 142 11.95 -0.73 -12.14
C CYS A 142 13.29 -0.62 -12.91
N PRO A 143 13.86 -1.73 -13.41
CA PRO A 143 15.13 -1.74 -14.13
C PRO A 143 15.00 -1.37 -15.61
N LEU A 144 13.77 -1.23 -16.11
CA LEU A 144 13.50 -0.92 -17.51
C LEU A 144 13.56 0.59 -17.75
N GLU A 145 13.87 0.97 -18.99
CA GLU A 145 14.00 2.37 -19.40
C GLU A 145 12.98 2.78 -20.47
N ASN A 146 12.79 4.09 -20.62
CA ASN A 146 12.00 4.71 -21.68
C ASN A 146 10.59 4.11 -21.83
N ARG A 147 10.18 3.79 -23.07
CA ARG A 147 8.88 3.19 -23.39
C ARG A 147 8.60 1.87 -22.66
N TYR A 148 9.63 1.08 -22.34
CA TYR A 148 9.45 -0.19 -21.62
C TYR A 148 9.17 0.06 -20.13
N LYS A 149 9.80 1.09 -19.55
CA LYS A 149 9.48 1.55 -18.19
C LYS A 149 8.02 1.98 -18.07
N GLN A 150 7.52 2.73 -19.06
CA GLN A 150 6.14 3.19 -19.09
C GLN A 150 5.15 2.01 -19.12
N LEU A 151 5.40 1.02 -19.98
CA LEU A 151 4.57 -0.19 -20.06
C LEU A 151 4.58 -0.98 -18.74
N TYR A 152 5.75 -1.13 -18.13
CA TYR A 152 5.91 -1.82 -16.85
C TYR A 152 5.13 -1.13 -15.72
N ILE A 153 5.24 0.19 -15.61
CA ILE A 153 4.54 0.95 -14.58
C ILE A 153 3.03 0.89 -14.80
N LYS A 154 2.58 0.95 -16.05
CA LYS A 154 1.17 0.74 -16.39
C LYS A 154 0.69 -0.65 -15.95
N ALA A 155 1.45 -1.69 -16.23
CA ALA A 155 1.11 -3.05 -15.80
C ALA A 155 1.06 -3.16 -14.27
N LYS A 156 2.03 -2.57 -13.56
CA LYS A 156 2.07 -2.57 -12.09
C LYS A 156 0.96 -1.73 -11.46
N ALA A 157 0.57 -0.62 -12.06
CA ALA A 157 -0.58 0.18 -11.62
C ALA A 157 -1.89 -0.61 -11.74
N VAL A 158 -2.09 -1.32 -12.86
CA VAL A 158 -3.25 -2.21 -13.06
C VAL A 158 -3.22 -3.39 -12.08
N GLU A 159 -2.05 -4.00 -11.88
CA GLU A 159 -1.85 -5.06 -10.87
C GLU A 159 -2.24 -4.56 -9.47
N LEU A 160 -1.74 -3.39 -9.08
CA LEU A 160 -2.03 -2.77 -7.78
C LEU A 160 -3.54 -2.49 -7.62
N LEU A 161 -4.15 -1.84 -8.62
CA LEU A 161 -5.57 -1.53 -8.63
C LEU A 161 -6.44 -2.78 -8.48
N SER A 162 -6.07 -3.88 -9.12
CA SER A 162 -6.86 -5.13 -9.05
C SER A 162 -7.03 -5.62 -7.61
N TYR A 163 -5.95 -5.63 -6.82
CA TYR A 163 -6.02 -6.07 -5.42
C TYR A 163 -6.66 -5.03 -4.51
N GLN A 164 -6.50 -3.74 -4.80
CA GLN A 164 -7.11 -2.70 -3.98
C GLN A 164 -8.61 -2.57 -4.21
N LEU A 165 -9.09 -2.82 -5.43
CA LEU A 165 -10.51 -2.91 -5.74
C LEU A 165 -11.13 -4.11 -5.02
N GLU A 166 -10.50 -5.30 -5.11
CA GLU A 166 -10.92 -6.47 -4.33
C GLU A 166 -10.99 -6.18 -2.81
N GLN A 167 -9.96 -5.53 -2.24
CA GLN A 167 -9.97 -5.14 -0.83
C GLN A 167 -11.08 -4.12 -0.55
N TYR A 168 -11.29 -3.15 -1.44
CA TYR A 168 -12.39 -2.20 -1.32
C TYR A 168 -13.73 -2.93 -1.29
N GLU A 169 -13.98 -3.92 -2.13
CA GLU A 169 -15.20 -4.73 -2.06
C GLU A 169 -15.32 -5.49 -0.75
N GLN A 170 -14.22 -5.98 -0.17
CA GLN A 170 -14.29 -6.66 1.13
C GLN A 170 -14.65 -5.70 2.27
N TYR A 171 -14.28 -4.43 2.14
CA TYR A 171 -14.51 -3.38 3.14
C TYR A 171 -15.83 -2.62 2.97
N ALA A 172 -16.20 -2.34 1.73
CA ALA A 172 -17.42 -1.65 1.34
C ALA A 172 -18.57 -2.63 1.07
N GLY A 173 -18.24 -3.82 0.58
CA GLY A 173 -19.14 -4.91 0.25
C GLY A 173 -19.22 -5.97 1.35
N GLU A 174 -19.86 -5.58 2.44
CA GLU A 174 -20.82 -6.53 2.99
C GLU A 174 -21.92 -6.69 1.95
N LYS A 175 -21.99 -7.90 1.40
CA LYS A 175 -23.01 -8.37 0.49
C LYS A 175 -24.33 -7.66 0.78
N MET A 176 -24.97 -7.17 -0.28
CA MET A 176 -26.33 -6.65 -0.35
C MET A 176 -27.42 -7.63 0.12
N ASN A 177 -27.08 -8.69 0.87
CA ASN A 177 -27.97 -9.72 1.42
C ASN A 177 -27.49 -10.34 2.75
N ASN A 178 -26.51 -9.78 3.47
CA ASN A 178 -26.20 -10.30 4.82
C ASN A 178 -25.66 -9.20 5.75
N PRO A 179 -26.40 -8.80 6.82
CA PRO A 179 -25.95 -7.83 7.80
C PRO A 179 -24.97 -8.44 8.84
N ALA A 180 -23.94 -9.16 8.40
CA ALA A 180 -22.63 -8.86 8.98
C ALA A 180 -22.45 -7.39 8.60
N ARG A 181 -22.38 -6.36 9.47
CA ARG A 181 -21.48 -5.94 10.56
C ARG A 181 -20.11 -5.49 10.09
N GLN A 182 -20.14 -4.36 9.37
CA GLN A 182 -19.00 -3.50 9.08
C GLN A 182 -18.12 -3.45 10.32
N LEU A 183 -16.86 -3.85 10.17
CA LEU A 183 -15.92 -3.95 11.27
C LEU A 183 -15.90 -2.61 12.03
N ARG A 184 -16.21 -2.65 13.32
CA ARG A 184 -16.15 -1.44 14.14
C ARG A 184 -14.72 -0.95 14.19
N LYS A 185 -14.53 0.36 14.38
CA LYS A 185 -13.20 0.98 14.48
C LYS A 185 -12.28 0.25 15.46
N GLU A 186 -12.79 -0.14 16.62
CA GLU A 186 -12.03 -0.90 17.63
C GLU A 186 -11.60 -2.30 17.15
N GLU A 187 -12.39 -2.95 16.29
CA GLU A 187 -12.08 -4.28 15.75
C GLU A 187 -10.92 -4.15 14.75
N VAL A 188 -10.95 -3.10 13.94
CA VAL A 188 -9.84 -2.73 13.05
C VAL A 188 -8.60 -2.37 13.87
N GLU A 189 -8.72 -1.50 14.87
CA GLU A 189 -7.60 -1.10 15.75
C GLU A 189 -6.94 -2.30 16.44
N ARG A 190 -7.71 -3.29 16.92
CA ARG A 190 -7.16 -4.55 17.46
C ARG A 190 -6.35 -5.32 16.42
N MET A 191 -6.78 -5.35 15.16
CA MET A 191 -6.04 -6.03 14.09
C MET A 191 -4.76 -5.26 13.71
N TYR A 192 -4.78 -3.92 13.74
CA TYR A 192 -3.58 -3.10 13.62
C TYR A 192 -2.61 -3.35 14.78
N HIS A 193 -3.10 -3.46 16.02
CA HIS A 193 -2.27 -3.82 17.16
C HIS A 193 -1.65 -5.22 16.99
N ALA A 194 -2.43 -6.19 16.52
CA ALA A 194 -1.91 -7.54 16.22
C ALA A 194 -0.81 -7.48 15.15
N ARG A 195 -1.01 -6.68 14.10
CA ARG A 195 -0.01 -6.43 13.06
C ARG A 195 1.27 -5.82 13.66
N ASP A 196 1.15 -4.83 14.52
CA ASP A 196 2.32 -4.16 15.09
C ASP A 196 3.13 -5.12 15.97
N ILE A 197 2.47 -5.98 16.74
CA ILE A 197 3.14 -7.03 17.53
C ILE A 197 3.92 -7.98 16.61
N ILE A 198 3.34 -8.45 15.50
CA ILE A 198 4.02 -9.40 14.61
C ILE A 198 5.14 -8.74 13.80
N VAL A 199 4.98 -7.47 13.40
CA VAL A 199 5.99 -6.69 12.67
C VAL A 199 7.19 -6.39 13.58
N ASN A 200 6.95 -6.07 14.85
CA ASN A 200 8.01 -5.82 15.80
C ASN A 200 8.74 -7.10 16.26
N ASN A 201 8.17 -8.28 15.99
CA ASN A 201 8.70 -9.58 16.42
C ASN A 201 8.92 -10.56 15.26
N LEU A 202 9.34 -10.08 14.08
CA LEU A 202 9.49 -10.90 12.86
C LEU A 202 10.37 -12.14 13.03
N ASN A 203 11.45 -12.03 13.82
CA ASN A 203 12.42 -13.11 14.01
C ASN A 203 12.05 -14.09 15.13
N SER A 204 11.05 -13.76 15.94
CA SER A 204 10.54 -14.61 17.01
C SER A 204 9.02 -14.45 17.12
N PRO A 205 8.26 -14.92 16.11
CA PRO A 205 6.82 -14.73 16.07
C PRO A 205 6.16 -15.47 17.23
N CYS A 206 5.24 -14.79 17.93
CA CYS A 206 4.40 -15.40 18.94
C CYS A 206 3.40 -16.39 18.31
N SER A 207 2.88 -17.33 19.11
CA SER A 207 1.83 -18.23 18.63
C SER A 207 0.54 -17.45 18.35
N LEU A 208 -0.38 -18.00 17.54
CA LEU A 208 -1.68 -17.35 17.32
C LEU A 208 -2.49 -17.20 18.61
N ILE A 209 -2.31 -18.13 19.56
CA ILE A 209 -2.95 -18.07 20.89
C ILE A 209 -2.41 -16.87 21.66
N ASP A 210 -1.09 -16.73 21.72
CA ASP A 210 -0.44 -15.62 22.44
C ASP A 210 -0.78 -14.27 21.80
N LEU A 211 -0.77 -14.21 20.46
CA LEU A 211 -1.12 -13.00 19.72
C LEU A 211 -2.58 -12.60 19.98
N ALA A 212 -3.50 -13.56 19.91
CA ALA A 212 -4.91 -13.31 20.18
C ALA A 212 -5.11 -12.81 21.62
N SER A 213 -4.42 -13.42 22.59
CA SER A 213 -4.45 -13.00 23.99
C SER A 213 -3.92 -11.57 24.18
N GLN A 214 -2.80 -11.22 23.55
CA GLN A 214 -2.19 -9.89 23.66
C GLN A 214 -3.10 -8.77 23.11
N VAL A 215 -3.94 -9.07 22.12
CA VAL A 215 -4.89 -8.10 21.56
C VAL A 215 -6.31 -8.23 22.13
N GLY A 216 -6.49 -9.05 23.18
CA GLY A 216 -7.77 -9.21 23.87
C GLY A 216 -8.84 -9.94 23.04
N THR A 217 -8.44 -10.95 22.26
CA THR A 217 -9.31 -11.74 21.38
C THR A 217 -9.05 -13.25 21.53
N ASN A 218 -9.79 -14.07 20.77
CA ASN A 218 -9.50 -15.50 20.61
C ASN A 218 -8.95 -15.78 19.20
N GLU A 219 -8.35 -16.96 18.98
CA GLU A 219 -7.75 -17.33 17.70
C GLU A 219 -8.70 -17.25 16.50
N ASN A 220 -9.97 -17.66 16.68
CA ASN A 220 -10.95 -17.66 15.59
C ASN A 220 -11.32 -16.23 15.20
N TYR A 221 -11.48 -15.36 16.19
CA TYR A 221 -11.69 -13.94 15.99
C TYR A 221 -10.49 -13.31 15.27
N LEU A 222 -9.27 -13.53 15.77
CA LEU A 222 -8.04 -13.03 15.16
C LEU A 222 -7.90 -13.50 13.71
N LYS A 223 -8.05 -14.80 13.42
CA LYS A 223 -7.91 -15.33 12.05
C LYS A 223 -8.90 -14.72 11.07
N SER A 224 -10.17 -14.62 11.47
CA SER A 224 -11.24 -14.09 10.62
C SER A 224 -11.09 -12.58 10.41
N HIS A 225 -10.89 -11.81 11.47
CA HIS A 225 -10.84 -10.36 11.42
C HIS A 225 -9.52 -9.86 10.82
N PHE A 226 -8.40 -10.53 11.09
CA PHE A 226 -7.12 -10.17 10.48
C PHE A 226 -7.17 -10.38 8.96
N LYS A 227 -7.79 -11.47 8.49
CA LYS A 227 -8.01 -11.70 7.06
C LYS A 227 -8.98 -10.70 6.45
N ALA A 228 -10.05 -10.34 7.14
CA ALA A 228 -10.98 -9.31 6.68
C ALA A 228 -10.28 -7.94 6.57
N VAL A 229 -9.40 -7.61 7.52
CA VAL A 229 -8.70 -6.33 7.54
C VAL A 229 -7.58 -6.28 6.49
N PHE A 230 -6.69 -7.26 6.49
CA PHE A 230 -5.47 -7.21 5.67
C PHE A 230 -5.54 -8.05 4.39
N GLY A 231 -6.69 -8.67 4.09
CA GLY A 231 -6.87 -9.58 2.95
C GLY A 231 -6.07 -10.89 3.06
N ASN A 232 -5.36 -11.12 4.17
CA ASN A 232 -4.40 -12.21 4.32
C ASN A 232 -4.45 -12.82 5.72
N THR A 233 -3.97 -14.06 5.86
CA THR A 233 -3.79 -14.68 7.18
C THR A 233 -2.63 -14.03 7.93
N VAL A 234 -2.60 -14.11 9.27
CA VAL A 234 -1.48 -13.61 10.09
C VAL A 234 -0.12 -14.14 9.62
N PHE A 235 -0.01 -15.47 9.40
CA PHE A 235 1.24 -16.08 8.91
C PHE A 235 1.54 -15.75 7.45
N GLY A 236 0.51 -15.58 6.62
CA GLY A 236 0.65 -15.10 5.25
C GLY A 236 1.26 -13.70 5.25
N TYR A 237 0.67 -12.77 6.00
CA TYR A 237 1.14 -11.39 6.16
C TYR A 237 2.60 -11.32 6.66
N LEU A 238 2.94 -12.10 7.69
CA LEU A 238 4.31 -12.27 8.17
C LEU A 238 5.27 -12.75 7.07
N SER A 239 4.83 -13.76 6.31
CA SER A 239 5.64 -14.32 5.22
C SER A 239 5.86 -13.29 4.11
N GLU A 240 4.84 -12.51 3.76
CA GLU A 240 4.95 -11.45 2.74
C GLU A 240 5.97 -10.39 3.16
N ILE A 241 5.91 -9.89 4.41
CA ILE A 241 6.88 -8.90 4.92
C ILE A 241 8.30 -9.46 4.88
N LYS A 242 8.49 -10.70 5.35
CA LYS A 242 9.82 -11.35 5.32
C LYS A 242 10.36 -11.45 3.91
N MET A 243 9.51 -11.77 2.93
CA MET A 243 9.92 -11.85 1.53
C MET A 243 10.23 -10.47 0.93
N SER A 244 9.45 -9.43 1.28
CA SER A 244 9.74 -8.04 0.90
C SER A 244 11.12 -7.60 1.40
N GLN A 245 11.37 -7.75 2.70
CA GLN A 245 12.66 -7.43 3.32
C GLN A 245 13.80 -8.26 2.73
N ALA A 246 13.54 -9.54 2.43
CA ALA A 246 14.51 -10.40 1.78
C ALA A 246 14.93 -9.84 0.42
N LYS A 247 13.96 -9.41 -0.39
CA LYS A 247 14.23 -8.86 -1.72
C LYS A 247 15.06 -7.58 -1.64
N GLU A 248 14.68 -6.67 -0.75
CA GLU A 248 15.41 -5.42 -0.52
C GLU A 248 16.87 -5.68 -0.12
N MET A 249 17.10 -6.53 0.89
CA MET A 249 18.45 -6.91 1.32
C MET A 249 19.29 -7.55 0.21
N LEU A 250 18.67 -8.38 -0.65
CA LEU A 250 19.36 -8.99 -1.80
C LEU A 250 19.76 -7.93 -2.84
N LEU A 251 18.91 -6.94 -3.09
CA LEU A 251 19.19 -5.84 -4.01
C LEU A 251 20.29 -4.91 -3.48
N GLU A 252 20.34 -4.69 -2.16
CA GLU A 252 21.43 -3.97 -1.50
C GLU A 252 22.77 -4.72 -1.58
N GLY A 253 22.74 -6.03 -1.83
CA GLY A 253 23.91 -6.87 -2.08
C GLY A 253 24.26 -7.85 -0.98
N LYS A 254 23.35 -8.08 -0.01
CA LYS A 254 23.53 -9.18 0.95
C LYS A 254 23.46 -10.53 0.22
N SER A 255 24.23 -11.49 0.71
CA SER A 255 24.21 -12.85 0.17
C SER A 255 22.91 -13.57 0.52
N VAL A 256 22.52 -14.56 -0.30
CA VAL A 256 21.35 -15.41 -0.03
C VAL A 256 21.45 -16.10 1.35
N SER A 257 22.66 -16.43 1.80
CA SER A 257 22.90 -17.02 3.12
C SER A 257 22.55 -16.02 4.23
N GLU A 258 23.12 -14.82 4.20
CA GLU A 258 22.86 -13.77 5.19
C GLU A 258 21.38 -13.40 5.25
N VAL A 259 20.74 -13.23 4.09
CA VAL A 259 19.31 -12.88 4.01
C VAL A 259 18.43 -13.98 4.60
N SER A 260 18.77 -15.25 4.37
CA SER A 260 18.01 -16.36 4.96
C SER A 260 18.03 -16.32 6.50
N ILE A 261 19.18 -15.98 7.08
CA ILE A 261 19.36 -15.88 8.53
C ILE A 261 18.60 -14.67 9.06
N LEU A 262 18.77 -13.51 8.43
CA LEU A 262 18.16 -12.24 8.85
C LEU A 262 16.62 -12.25 8.77
N THR A 263 16.04 -13.07 7.90
CA THR A 263 14.58 -13.25 7.78
C THR A 263 14.03 -14.40 8.63
N GLY A 264 14.88 -15.04 9.44
CA GLY A 264 14.49 -16.06 10.42
C GLY A 264 14.28 -17.46 9.82
N TYR A 265 14.87 -17.78 8.67
CA TYR A 265 14.87 -19.13 8.13
C TYR A 265 16.06 -19.93 8.65
N LYS A 266 15.79 -21.09 9.24
CA LYS A 266 16.85 -22.01 9.73
C LYS A 266 17.70 -22.62 8.61
N HIS A 267 17.14 -22.75 7.41
CA HIS A 267 17.78 -23.43 6.28
C HIS A 267 17.62 -22.64 4.98
N ILE A 268 18.75 -22.37 4.31
CA ILE A 268 18.81 -21.64 3.02
C ILE A 268 17.89 -22.25 1.95
N PRO A 269 17.77 -23.58 1.78
CA PRO A 269 16.86 -24.16 0.79
C PRO A 269 15.38 -23.83 1.05
N HIS A 270 14.98 -23.74 2.33
CA HIS A 270 13.60 -23.39 2.70
C HIS A 270 13.31 -21.93 2.37
N PHE A 271 14.24 -21.03 2.72
CA PHE A 271 14.18 -19.64 2.30
C PHE A 271 14.08 -19.52 0.77
N SER A 272 14.96 -20.19 0.04
CA SER A 272 15.01 -20.12 -1.42
C SER A 272 13.72 -20.61 -2.08
N ARG A 273 13.10 -21.66 -1.53
CA ARG A 273 11.80 -22.16 -2.00
C ARG A 273 10.67 -21.19 -1.68
N ALA A 274 10.66 -20.61 -0.48
CA ALA A 274 9.67 -19.61 -0.09
C ALA A 274 9.79 -18.35 -0.98
N PHE A 275 11.01 -17.86 -1.18
CA PHE A 275 11.31 -16.72 -2.05
C PHE A 275 10.86 -16.99 -3.48
N LYS A 276 11.21 -18.15 -4.05
CA LYS A 276 10.77 -18.53 -5.40
C LYS A 276 9.27 -18.69 -5.52
N LYS A 277 8.60 -19.23 -4.49
CA LYS A 277 7.14 -19.31 -4.46
C LYS A 277 6.49 -17.92 -4.44
N HIS A 278 7.10 -16.97 -3.73
CA HIS A 278 6.57 -15.62 -3.58
C HIS A 278 6.81 -14.74 -4.81
N PHE A 279 8.03 -14.72 -5.34
CA PHE A 279 8.42 -13.82 -6.44
C PHE A 279 8.46 -14.50 -7.83
N GLY A 280 8.30 -15.81 -7.90
CA GLY A 280 8.36 -16.58 -9.15
C GLY A 280 9.78 -16.91 -9.64
N PHE A 281 10.83 -16.33 -9.04
CA PHE A 281 12.23 -16.57 -9.43
C PHE A 281 13.14 -16.82 -8.22
N SER A 282 14.32 -17.39 -8.46
CA SER A 282 15.29 -17.72 -7.40
C SER A 282 15.96 -16.47 -6.82
N PRO A 283 16.22 -16.41 -5.50
CA PRO A 283 16.92 -15.26 -4.90
C PRO A 283 18.32 -15.02 -5.51
N ASN A 284 18.98 -16.06 -6.03
CA ASN A 284 20.27 -15.96 -6.72
C ASN A 284 20.24 -15.07 -7.97
N VAL A 285 19.06 -14.82 -8.55
CA VAL A 285 18.93 -13.93 -9.72
C VAL A 285 19.30 -12.49 -9.35
N LEU A 286 18.96 -12.06 -8.12
CA LEU A 286 19.21 -10.68 -7.68
C LEU A 286 20.66 -10.44 -7.27
N THR A 287 21.32 -11.45 -6.69
CA THR A 287 22.73 -11.33 -6.28
C THR A 287 23.71 -11.40 -7.45
N ARG A 288 23.31 -12.02 -8.57
CA ARG A 288 24.19 -12.26 -9.73
C ARG A 288 24.36 -11.03 -10.64
N ASN A 289 23.51 -10.02 -10.52
CA ASN A 289 23.53 -8.82 -11.38
C ASN A 289 24.66 -7.82 -11.07
N LYS A 290 25.43 -7.97 -9.98
CA LYS A 290 26.60 -7.11 -9.69
C LYS A 290 27.94 -7.61 -10.26
N GLY A 291 27.99 -8.79 -10.89
CA GLY A 291 29.24 -9.38 -11.42
C GLY A 291 29.55 -9.09 -12.89
N ARG A 292 28.90 -8.11 -13.54
CA ARG A 292 29.02 -7.83 -14.98
C ARG A 292 29.19 -6.35 -15.34
N GLY A 293 29.69 -5.55 -14.42
CA GLY A 293 30.03 -4.15 -14.65
C GLY A 293 31.31 -3.78 -13.93
N ASP A 294 32.42 -4.33 -14.41
CA ASP A 294 33.79 -3.80 -14.26
C ASP A 294 34.41 -3.79 -15.67
#